data_AF-A0A7W9EVV4-F1
#
_entry.id   AF-A0A7W9EVV4-F1
#
_cell.length_a   1.000
_cell.length_b   1.000
_cell.length_c   1.000
_cell.angle_alpha   90.00
_cell.angle_beta   90.00
_cell.angle_gamma   90.00
#
_symmetry.space_group_name_H-M   'P 1'
#
loop_
_entity.id
_entity.type
_entity.pdbx_description
1 polymer ?
#
loop_
_entity_poly.entity_id
_entity_poly.type
_entity_poly.pdbx_seq_one_letter_code
_entity_poly.pdbx_strand_id
1 'polypeptide(L)'
;MLIGYARVSTADQDLALQTDALTKAGCEKLFTDKASGARVNRPGLAEALEFVRAGDTLVIWKLDRLGRSIQGLIELAADLSARKVDFRSL
;
A
#
# COMPACT_ATOMS: atom_id res chain seq x y z
N MET A 1 13.90 -3.88 2.03
CA MET A 1 12.98 -4.94 1.58
C MET A 1 11.84 -4.32 0.80
N LEU A 2 11.17 -5.08 -0.08
CA LEU A 2 9.97 -4.61 -0.79
C LEU A 2 8.72 -5.08 -0.06
N ILE A 3 7.88 -4.14 0.40
CA ILE A 3 6.66 -4.41 1.15
C ILE A 3 5.46 -4.00 0.30
N GLY A 4 4.62 -4.96 -0.08
CA GLY A 4 3.47 -4.72 -0.93
C GLY A 4 2.21 -4.40 -0.13
N TYR A 5 1.42 -3.43 -0.59
CA TYR A 5 0.07 -3.17 -0.10
C TYR A 5 -0.96 -3.23 -1.24
N ALA A 6 -2.01 -4.03 -1.05
CA ALA A 6 -3.13 -4.15 -1.98
C ALA A 6 -4.46 -3.83 -1.29
N ARG A 7 -5.38 -3.20 -2.02
CA ARG A 7 -6.70 -2.85 -1.50
C ARG A 7 -7.79 -3.13 -2.52
N VAL A 8 -8.90 -3.72 -2.06
CA VAL A 8 -10.11 -3.89 -2.86
C VAL A 8 -11.32 -3.29 -2.15
N SER A 9 -12.18 -2.63 -2.91
CA SER A 9 -13.34 -1.88 -2.38
C SER A 9 -14.58 -2.75 -2.19
N THR A 10 -14.66 -3.88 -2.92
CA THR A 10 -15.75 -4.87 -2.87
C THR A 10 -15.16 -6.28 -2.98
N ALA A 11 -15.94 -7.31 -2.64
CA ALA A 11 -15.49 -8.71 -2.68
C ALA A 11 -15.23 -9.24 -4.09
N ASP A 12 -15.88 -8.66 -5.10
CA ASP A 12 -15.73 -9.01 -6.51
C ASP A 12 -14.53 -8.34 -7.20
N GLN A 13 -13.81 -7.45 -6.51
CA GLN A 13 -12.58 -6.89 -7.05
C GLN A 13 -11.43 -7.87 -6.84
N ASP A 14 -10.72 -8.17 -7.94
CA ASP A 14 -9.74 -9.23 -7.99
C ASP A 14 -8.47 -8.85 -7.22
N LEU A 15 -8.43 -9.23 -5.94
CA LEU A 15 -7.26 -9.09 -5.09
C LEU A 15 -6.09 -9.90 -5.66
N ALA A 16 -6.37 -11.02 -6.34
CA ALA A 16 -5.36 -11.92 -6.86
C ALA A 16 -4.46 -11.24 -7.90
N LEU A 17 -5.04 -10.41 -8.79
CA LEU A 17 -4.25 -9.64 -9.76
C LEU A 17 -3.31 -8.63 -9.08
N GLN A 18 -3.74 -7.99 -7.99
CA GLN A 18 -2.88 -7.04 -7.28
C GLN A 18 -1.75 -7.79 -6.57
N THR A 19 -2.09 -8.87 -5.87
CA THR A 19 -1.11 -9.65 -5.12
C THR A 19 -0.11 -10.34 -6.03
N ASP A 20 -0.53 -10.83 -7.20
CA ASP A 20 0.34 -11.40 -8.21
C ASP A 20 1.30 -10.35 -8.79
N ALA A 21 0.80 -9.16 -9.13
CA ALA A 21 1.64 -8.05 -9.59
C ALA A 21 2.68 -7.62 -8.54
N LEU A 22 2.27 -7.51 -7.27
CA LEU A 22 3.17 -7.16 -6.17
C LEU A 22 4.21 -8.26 -5.90
N THR A 23 3.80 -9.53 -5.97
CA THR A 23 4.71 -10.68 -5.84
C THR A 23 5.73 -10.67 -6.98
N LYS A 24 5.30 -10.45 -8.22
CA LYS A 24 6.18 -10.34 -9.40
C LYS A 24 7.13 -9.14 -9.33
N ALA A 25 6.70 -8.06 -8.67
CA ALA A 25 7.56 -6.91 -8.40
C ALA A 25 8.63 -7.18 -7.33
N GLY A 26 8.62 -8.36 -6.70
CA GLY A 26 9.58 -8.77 -5.68
C GLY A 26 9.18 -8.40 -4.25
N CYS A 27 7.90 -8.12 -3.98
CA CYS A 27 7.43 -7.83 -2.63
C CYS A 27 7.53 -9.09 -1.75
N GLU A 28 8.31 -9.00 -0.68
CA GLU A 28 8.58 -10.09 0.26
C GLU A 28 7.44 -10.28 1.28
N LYS A 29 6.73 -9.18 1.58
CA LYS A 29 5.58 -9.18 2.47
C LYS A 29 4.43 -8.45 1.82
N LEU A 30 3.22 -9.01 1.92
CA LEU A 30 2.00 -8.41 1.39
C LEU A 30 1.01 -8.13 2.51
N PHE A 31 0.48 -6.91 2.52
CA PHE A 31 -0.63 -6.50 3.37
C PHE A 31 -1.83 -6.18 2.49
N THR A 32 -3.02 -6.54 2.96
CA THR A 32 -4.25 -6.38 2.17
C THR A 32 -5.38 -5.78 2.97
N ASP A 33 -6.18 -4.94 2.34
CA ASP A 33 -7.41 -4.41 2.92
C ASP A 33 -8.62 -4.67 2.01
N LYS A 34 -9.73 -5.05 2.66
CA LYS A 34 -11.05 -5.15 2.04
C LYS A 34 -11.91 -3.96 2.48
N ALA A 35 -11.53 -2.77 2.01
CA ALA A 35 -12.15 -1.51 2.38
C ALA A 35 -12.23 -0.56 1.18
N SER A 36 -13.29 0.27 1.13
CA SER A 36 -13.35 1.35 0.15
C SER A 36 -12.29 2.42 0.48
N GLY A 37 -11.78 3.10 -0.55
CA GLY A 37 -10.75 4.13 -0.38
C GLY A 37 -11.24 5.37 0.40
N ALA A 38 -12.52 5.46 0.73
CA ALA A 38 -13.07 6.51 1.60
C ALA A 38 -13.12 6.11 3.07
N ARG A 39 -12.97 4.82 3.40
CA ARG A 39 -12.97 4.36 4.80
C ARG A 39 -11.62 4.64 5.45
N VAL A 40 -11.70 5.22 6.64
CA VAL A 40 -10.57 5.48 7.55
C VAL A 40 -10.01 4.18 8.12
N ASN A 41 -10.87 3.18 8.31
CA ASN A 41 -10.46 1.92 8.91
C ASN A 41 -9.80 1.00 7.87
N ARG A 42 -8.46 0.97 7.90
CA ARG A 42 -7.58 0.22 6.98
C ARG A 42 -6.48 -0.48 7.78
N PRO A 43 -6.83 -1.57 8.50
CA PRO A 43 -5.88 -2.27 9.36
C PRO A 43 -4.67 -2.78 8.56
N GLY A 44 -4.86 -3.29 7.34
CA GLY A 44 -3.75 -3.79 6.52
C GLY A 44 -2.75 -2.69 6.16
N LEU A 45 -3.22 -1.47 5.86
CA LEU A 45 -2.34 -0.33 5.63
C LEU A 45 -1.60 0.07 6.91
N ALA A 46 -2.29 0.12 8.04
CA ALA A 46 -1.68 0.45 9.32
C ALA A 46 -0.57 -0.55 9.68
N GLU A 47 -0.84 -1.85 9.56
CA GLU A 47 0.14 -2.92 9.78
C GLU A 47 1.34 -2.81 8.82
N ALA A 48 1.10 -2.50 7.54
CA ALA A 48 2.18 -2.27 6.58
C ALA A 48 3.07 -1.10 7.00
N LEU A 49 2.44 0.00 7.45
CA LEU A 49 3.14 1.18 7.93
C LEU A 49 3.88 0.93 9.25
N GLU A 50 3.40 0.08 10.14
CA GLU A 50 4.15 -0.32 11.34
C GLU A 50 5.30 -1.28 11.01
N PHE A 51 5.14 -2.11 9.97
CA PHE A 51 6.13 -3.09 9.57
C PHE A 51 7.35 -2.48 8.86
N VAL A 52 7.13 -1.49 7.99
CA VAL A 52 8.21 -0.87 7.19
C VAL A 52 9.24 -0.16 8.09
N ARG A 53 10.51 -0.34 7.75
CA ARG A 53 11.65 0.26 8.44
C ARG A 53 12.45 1.13 7.48
N ALA A 54 13.31 1.98 8.03
CA ALA A 54 14.21 2.79 7.22
C ALA A 54 15.03 1.91 6.25
N GLY A 55 15.04 2.27 4.97
CA GLY A 55 15.65 1.51 3.88
C GLY A 55 14.73 0.48 3.21
N ASP A 56 13.49 0.33 3.67
CA ASP A 56 12.47 -0.44 2.96
C ASP A 56 11.76 0.41 1.91
N THR A 57 11.08 -0.27 0.99
CA THR A 57 10.20 0.37 0.01
C THR A 57 8.79 -0.17 0.16
N LEU A 58 7.83 0.73 0.39
CA LEU A 58 6.41 0.41 0.29
C LEU A 58 5.99 0.46 -1.19
N VAL A 59 5.54 -0.68 -1.71
CA VAL A 59 5.11 -0.89 -3.09
C VAL A 59 3.59 -1.03 -3.12
N ILE A 60 2.95 -0.32 -4.03
CA ILE A 60 1.52 -0.45 -4.30
C ILE A 60 1.25 -0.74 -5.76
N TRP A 61 0.13 -1.38 -6.06
CA TRP A 61 -0.21 -1.68 -7.45
C TRP A 61 -0.58 -0.43 -8.24
N LYS A 62 -1.43 0.45 -7.69
CA LYS A 62 -1.83 1.72 -8.32
C LYS A 62 -2.12 2.77 -7.25
N LEU A 63 -1.80 4.04 -7.53
CA LEU A 63 -1.99 5.16 -6.59
C LEU A 63 -3.44 5.30 -6.09
N ASP A 64 -4.44 5.02 -6.94
CA ASP A 64 -5.87 5.07 -6.57
C ASP A 64 -6.28 4.00 -5.54
N ARG A 65 -5.40 3.00 -5.30
CA ARG A 65 -5.58 1.99 -4.26
C ARG A 65 -5.17 2.50 -2.89
N LEU A 66 -4.42 3.60 -2.79
CA LEU A 66 -3.98 4.15 -1.52
C LEU A 66 -4.87 5.29 -1.00
N GLY A 67 -5.53 6.08 -1.86
CA GLY A 67 -6.41 7.14 -1.39
C GLY A 67 -7.29 7.72 -2.50
N ARG A 68 -8.37 8.40 -2.10
CA ARG A 68 -9.22 9.17 -3.04
C ARG A 68 -8.83 10.65 -3.14
N SER A 69 -7.90 11.14 -2.31
CA SER A 69 -7.44 12.53 -2.33
C SER A 69 -5.93 12.60 -2.58
N ILE A 70 -5.52 13.56 -3.40
CA ILE A 70 -4.10 13.88 -3.63
C ILE A 70 -3.44 14.31 -2.32
N GLN A 71 -4.14 15.07 -1.48
CA GLN A 71 -3.63 15.51 -0.19
C GLN A 71 -3.22 14.33 0.71
N GLY A 72 -4.06 13.29 0.82
CA GLY A 72 -3.72 12.11 1.63
C GLY A 72 -2.54 11.31 1.07
N LEU A 73 -2.34 11.33 -0.26
CA LEU A 73 -1.15 10.74 -0.88
C LEU A 73 0.12 11.52 -0.55
N ILE A 74 0.05 12.86 -0.58
CA ILE A 74 1.18 13.73 -0.23
C ILE A 74 1.55 13.55 1.25
N GLU A 75 0.56 13.54 2.14
CA GLU A 75 0.76 13.34 3.57
C GLU A 75 1.43 11.98 3.85
N LEU A 76 0.98 10.89 3.19
CA LEU A 76 1.62 9.59 3.36
C LEU A 76 3.04 9.57 2.79
N ALA A 77 3.26 10.11 1.60
CA ALA A 77 4.58 10.16 1.00
C ALA A 77 5.57 10.95 1.86
N ALA A 78 5.11 12.04 2.48
CA ALA A 78 5.89 12.82 3.43
C ALA A 78 6.23 12.03 4.70
N ASP A 79 5.27 11.29 5.28
CA ASP A 79 5.52 10.41 6.44
C ASP A 79 6.57 9.33 6.13
N LEU A 80 6.39 8.62 5.01
CA LEU A 80 7.34 7.58 4.58
C LEU A 80 8.73 8.17 4.34
N SER A 81 8.82 9.33 3.68
CA SER A 81 10.09 10.01 3.44
C SER A 81 10.78 10.42 4.75
N ALA A 82 10.04 10.97 5.72
CA ALA A 82 10.56 11.32 7.04
C ALA A 82 11.13 10.09 7.78
N ARG A 83 10.53 8.91 7.55
CA ARG A 83 10.95 7.62 8.09
C ARG A 83 12.05 6.93 7.28
N LYS A 84 12.54 7.56 6.20
CA LYS A 84 13.51 6.99 5.24
C LYS A 84 13.00 5.70 4.59
N VAL A 85 11.70 5.65 4.31
CA VAL A 85 11.04 4.56 3.59
C VAL A 85 10.72 5.08 2.19
N ASP A 86 11.14 4.33 1.18
CA ASP A 86 10.82 4.65 -0.20
C ASP A 86 9.36 4.28 -0.53
N PHE A 87 8.77 5.00 -1.48
CA PHE A 87 7.41 4.73 -1.94
C PHE A 87 7.41 4.50 -3.46
N ARG A 88 6.79 3.41 -3.90
CA ARG A 88 6.74 3.01 -5.31
C ARG A 88 5.35 2.53 -5.71
N SER A 89 4.88 2.98 -6.87
CA SER A 89 3.73 2.39 -7.56
C SER A 89 4.18 1.54 -8.76
N LEU A 90 3.42 0.50 -9.09
CA LEU A 90 3.59 -0.30 -10.30
C LEU A 90 2.84 0.28 -11.51
#